data_AF-A0A535CF50-F1
#
_entry.id   AF-A0A535CF50-F1
#
_cell.length_a   1.000
_cell.length_b   1.000
_cell.length_c   1.000
_cell.angle_alpha   90.00
_cell.angle_beta   90.00
_cell.angle_gamma   90.00
#
_symmetry.space_group_name_H-M   'P 1'
#
loop_
_entity.id
_entity.type
_entity.pdbx_description
1 polymer ?
#
loop_
_entity_poly.entity_id
_entity_poly.type
_entity_poly.pdbx_seq_one_letter_code
_entity_poly.pdbx_strand_id
1 'polypeptide(L)'
;VFAYHGYPWLIHRLTYRRTNHRNLHVRGYKEEGTTTTPFDMVMLNDLDRFHLVIDVIDRVPGLTDRAGHVRQGMEDRRLACRAYTREHGDDPPEIRDWTWPH
;
A
#
# COMPACT_ATOMS: atom_id res chain seq x y z
N VAL A 1 10.99 -1.25 0.66
CA VAL A 1 9.65 -0.85 1.16
C VAL A 1 9.44 -1.50 2.52
N PHE A 2 8.89 -0.78 3.50
CA PHE A 2 8.65 -1.27 4.86
C PHE A 2 7.26 -0.81 5.29
N ALA A 3 6.31 -1.74 5.46
CA ALA A 3 4.97 -1.43 5.96
C ALA A 3 4.98 -1.46 7.50
N TYR A 4 4.50 -0.39 8.13
CA TYR A 4 4.51 -0.19 9.58
C TYR A 4 3.14 0.27 10.07
N HIS A 5 2.70 -0.21 11.22
CA HIS A 5 1.37 0.10 11.76
C HIS A 5 1.25 1.53 12.31
N GLY A 6 2.36 2.14 12.72
CA GLY A 6 2.39 3.50 13.28
C GLY A 6 2.98 4.53 12.32
N TYR A 7 3.38 5.66 12.89
CA TYR A 7 3.99 6.75 12.13
C TYR A 7 5.35 6.34 11.52
N PRO A 8 5.54 6.46 10.19
CA PRO A 8 6.78 6.10 9.50
C PRO A 8 8.04 6.76 10.08
N TRP A 9 7.88 7.97 10.62
CA TRP A 9 8.98 8.75 11.16
C TRP A 9 9.69 8.08 12.35
N LEU A 10 8.98 7.25 13.12
CA LEU A 10 9.61 6.47 14.20
C LEU A 10 10.66 5.51 13.64
N ILE A 11 10.33 4.77 12.58
CA ILE A 11 11.25 3.83 11.96
C ILE A 11 12.46 4.56 11.38
N HIS A 12 12.25 5.67 10.65
CA HIS A 12 13.35 6.48 10.13
C HIS A 12 14.32 6.94 11.22
N ARG A 13 13.81 7.38 12.38
CA ARG A 13 14.64 7.74 13.54
C ARG A 13 15.40 6.56 14.13
N LEU A 14 14.79 5.39 14.22
CA LEU A 14 15.46 4.20 14.76
C LEU A 14 16.56 3.70 13.81
N THR A 15 16.39 3.93 12.50
CA THR A 15 17.30 3.39 11.48
C THR A 15 18.30 4.40 10.91
N TYR A 16 18.27 5.69 11.29
CA TYR A 16 19.07 6.72 10.61
C TYR A 16 20.60 6.47 10.55
N ARG A 17 21.16 5.70 11.50
CA ARG A 17 22.59 5.30 11.48
C ARG A 17 22.83 3.86 11.04
N ARG A 18 21.79 3.14 10.63
CA ARG A 18 21.93 1.77 10.16
C ARG A 18 22.42 1.77 8.71
N THR A 19 23.26 0.79 8.40
CA THR A 19 23.66 0.49 7.03
C THR A 19 22.41 0.35 6.16
N ASN A 20 22.45 0.90 4.94
CA ASN A 20 21.36 0.83 3.96
C ASN A 20 20.07 1.63 4.28
N HIS A 21 20.03 2.46 5.34
CA HIS A 21 18.83 3.23 5.68
C HIS A 21 18.34 4.17 4.57
N ARG A 22 19.23 4.63 3.68
CA ARG A 22 18.87 5.42 2.49
C ARG A 22 17.90 4.71 1.53
N ASN A 23 17.88 3.38 1.53
CA ASN A 23 16.98 2.55 0.72
C ASN A 23 15.73 2.11 1.50
N LEU A 24 15.57 2.58 2.74
CA LEU A 24 14.41 2.27 3.57
C LEU A 24 13.28 3.26 3.27
N HIS A 25 12.25 2.79 2.57
CA HIS A 25 11.04 3.54 2.31
C HIS A 25 9.91 3.00 3.18
N VAL A 26 9.60 3.73 4.25
CA VAL A 26 8.62 3.32 5.26
C VAL A 26 7.24 3.87 4.88
N ARG A 27 6.23 3.01 4.92
CA ARG A 27 4.81 3.36 4.84
C ARG A 27 4.17 3.05 6.18
N GLY A 28 3.14 3.80 6.53
CA GLY A 28 2.44 3.63 7.78
C GLY A 28 1.37 4.68 7.95
N TYR A 29 0.85 4.79 9.16
CA TYR A 29 -0.27 5.66 9.47
C TYR A 29 0.05 7.13 9.15
N LYS A 30 -0.90 7.79 8.47
CA LYS A 30 -0.86 9.18 8.01
C LYS A 30 -1.92 10.08 8.65
N GLU A 31 -2.60 9.60 9.69
CA GLU A 31 -3.73 10.31 10.32
C GLU A 31 -4.99 10.40 9.46
N GLU A 32 -5.06 9.55 8.44
CA GLU A 32 -6.22 9.44 7.57
C GLU A 32 -7.11 8.29 8.07
N GLY A 33 -8.36 8.59 8.40
CA GLY A 33 -9.30 7.60 8.89
C GLY A 33 -10.70 8.16 9.10
N THR A 34 -11.70 7.30 8.91
CA THR A 34 -13.11 7.59 9.17
C THR A 34 -13.86 6.27 9.43
N THR A 35 -15.15 6.33 9.74
CA THR A 35 -15.99 5.12 9.76
C THR A 35 -16.10 4.57 8.35
N THR A 36 -15.33 3.54 8.05
CA THR A 36 -15.26 2.90 6.73
C THR A 36 -14.82 1.44 6.86
N THR A 37 -14.70 0.72 5.74
CA THR A 37 -14.31 -0.68 5.69
C THR A 37 -12.81 -0.89 5.97
N PRO A 38 -12.38 -2.10 6.37
CA PRO A 38 -10.97 -2.38 6.66
C PRO A 38 -10.01 -2.06 5.50
N PHE A 39 -10.34 -2.43 4.25
CA PHE A 39 -9.50 -2.08 3.10
C PHE A 39 -9.44 -0.57 2.86
N ASP A 40 -10.57 0.13 2.92
CA ASP A 40 -10.59 1.58 2.69
C ASP A 40 -9.75 2.31 3.75
N MET A 41 -9.75 1.83 5.00
CA MET A 41 -8.90 2.38 6.06
C MET A 41 -7.39 2.28 5.73
N VAL A 42 -6.91 1.15 5.23
CA VAL A 42 -5.49 1.02 4.82
C VAL A 42 -5.20 1.74 3.51
N MET A 43 -6.19 1.83 2.61
CA MET A 43 -6.07 2.56 1.36
C MET A 43 -5.87 4.06 1.59
N LEU A 44 -6.62 4.66 2.52
CA LEU A 44 -6.48 6.07 2.94
C LEU A 44 -5.06 6.40 3.43
N ASN A 45 -4.38 5.41 4.00
CA ASN A 45 -3.02 5.55 4.52
C ASN A 45 -1.93 5.14 3.50
N ASP A 46 -2.31 4.85 2.25
CA ASP A 46 -1.43 4.31 1.20
C ASP A 46 -0.67 3.03 1.65
N LEU A 47 -1.33 2.22 2.46
CA LEU A 47 -0.80 0.97 3.01
C LEU A 47 -1.50 -0.27 2.44
N ASP A 48 -2.42 -0.09 1.49
CA ASP A 48 -3.08 -1.19 0.80
C ASP A 48 -2.11 -1.97 -0.11
N ARG A 49 -2.45 -3.23 -0.39
CA ARG A 49 -1.61 -4.15 -1.16
C ARG A 49 -1.25 -3.62 -2.56
N PHE A 50 -2.13 -2.84 -3.19
CA PHE A 50 -1.90 -2.32 -4.54
C PHE A 50 -0.87 -1.19 -4.50
N HIS A 51 -1.01 -0.28 -3.55
CA HIS A 51 -0.04 0.79 -3.34
C HIS A 51 1.36 0.24 -2.99
N LEU A 52 1.43 -0.84 -2.20
CA LEU A 52 2.71 -1.49 -1.89
C LEU A 52 3.39 -2.08 -3.13
N VAL A 53 2.62 -2.63 -4.09
CA VAL A 53 3.18 -3.11 -5.37
C VAL A 53 3.68 -1.95 -6.22
N ILE A 54 2.88 -0.87 -6.35
CA ILE A 54 3.28 0.35 -7.06
C ILE A 54 4.59 0.89 -6.47
N ASP A 55 4.71 0.91 -5.15
CA ASP A 55 5.90 1.36 -4.45
C ASP A 55 7.16 0.60 -4.80
N VAL A 56 7.05 -0.72 -4.99
CA VAL A 56 8.16 -1.57 -5.42
C VAL A 56 8.53 -1.25 -6.87
N ILE A 57 7.54 -1.16 -7.76
CA ILE A 57 7.77 -0.83 -9.18
C ILE A 57 8.50 0.51 -9.32
N ASP A 58 8.05 1.53 -8.58
CA ASP A 58 8.58 2.89 -8.68
C ASP A 58 9.98 3.05 -8.07
N ARG A 59 10.45 2.09 -7.27
CA ARG A 59 11.73 2.20 -6.52
C ARG A 59 12.82 1.26 -6.99
N VAL A 60 12.47 0.15 -7.62
CA VAL A 60 13.47 -0.78 -8.14
C VAL A 60 13.96 -0.27 -9.49
N PRO A 61 15.27 0.02 -9.65
CA PRO A 61 15.82 0.51 -10.90
C PRO A 61 15.47 -0.41 -12.08
N GLY A 62 14.93 0.17 -13.15
CA GLY A 62 14.54 -0.55 -14.36
C GLY A 62 13.18 -1.27 -14.31
N LEU A 63 12.45 -1.24 -13.19
CA LEU A 63 11.08 -1.80 -13.15
C LEU A 63 10.03 -0.84 -13.70
N THR A 64 10.15 0.47 -13.50
CA THR A 64 9.17 1.45 -13.98
C THR A 64 8.87 1.29 -15.48
N ASP A 65 9.93 1.17 -16.30
CA ASP A 65 9.77 1.02 -17.76
C ASP A 65 9.22 -0.35 -18.18
N ARG A 66 9.55 -1.40 -17.42
CA ARG A 66 9.19 -2.80 -17.75
C ARG A 66 7.80 -3.20 -17.24
N ALA A 67 7.38 -2.61 -16.13
CA ALA A 67 6.18 -2.98 -15.39
C ALA A 67 5.10 -1.89 -15.41
N GLY A 68 5.18 -0.94 -16.35
CA GLY A 68 4.18 0.14 -16.47
C GLY A 68 2.74 -0.36 -16.57
N HIS A 69 2.50 -1.44 -17.30
CA HIS A 69 1.18 -2.08 -17.40
C HIS A 69 0.71 -2.67 -16.05
N VAL A 70 1.61 -3.27 -15.26
CA VAL A 70 1.29 -3.79 -13.92
C VAL A 70 0.96 -2.62 -13.00
N ARG A 71 1.77 -1.56 -13.04
CA ARG A 71 1.56 -0.34 -12.25
C ARG A 71 0.18 0.25 -12.51
N GLN A 72 -0.20 0.42 -13.78
CA GLN A 72 -1.53 0.91 -14.18
C GLN A 72 -2.62 -0.04 -13.68
N GLY A 73 -2.47 -1.35 -13.86
CA GLY A 73 -3.44 -2.33 -13.38
C GLY A 73 -3.61 -2.32 -11.85
N MET A 74 -2.56 -2.00 -11.08
CA MET A 74 -2.69 -1.81 -9.64
C MET A 74 -3.46 -0.54 -9.28
N GLU A 75 -3.25 0.57 -10.01
CA GLU A 75 -4.02 1.80 -9.82
C GLU A 75 -5.51 1.59 -10.15
N ASP A 76 -5.79 0.92 -11.26
CA ASP A 76 -7.16 0.63 -11.70
C ASP A 76 -7.90 -0.26 -10.68
N ARG A 77 -7.24 -1.32 -10.18
CA ARG A 77 -7.81 -2.19 -9.13
C ARG A 77 -8.04 -1.45 -7.82
N ARG A 78 -7.11 -0.58 -7.42
CA ARG A 78 -7.25 0.23 -6.21
C ARG A 78 -8.46 1.16 -6.31
N LEU A 79 -8.66 1.80 -7.46
CA LEU A 79 -9.84 2.64 -7.73
C LEU A 79 -11.13 1.83 -7.74
N ALA A 80 -11.14 0.66 -8.39
CA ALA A 80 -12.30 -0.23 -8.42
C ALA A 80 -12.71 -0.72 -7.01
N CYS A 81 -11.73 -1.12 -6.19
CA CYS A 81 -11.98 -1.50 -4.81
C CYS A 81 -12.58 -0.35 -3.99
N ARG A 82 -12.06 0.87 -4.18
CA ARG A 82 -12.61 2.07 -3.52
C ARG A 82 -14.04 2.36 -3.97
N ALA A 83 -14.36 2.19 -5.25
CA ALA A 83 -15.72 2.37 -5.74
C ALA A 83 -16.67 1.35 -5.10
N TYR A 84 -16.24 0.09 -5.02
CA TYR A 84 -17.01 -1.00 -4.41
C TYR A 84 -17.35 -0.72 -2.94
N THR A 85 -16.41 -0.22 -2.14
CA THR A 85 -16.68 0.10 -0.71
C THR A 85 -17.73 1.19 -0.54
N ARG A 86 -17.83 2.13 -1.49
CA ARG A 86 -18.86 3.19 -1.47
C ARG A 86 -20.21 2.72 -1.96
N GLU A 87 -20.24 1.81 -2.92
CA GLU A 87 -21.46 1.27 -3.49
C GLU A 87 -22.10 0.20 -2.58
N HIS A 88 -21.28 -0.67 -1.99
CA HIS A 88 -21.75 -1.87 -1.28
C HIS A 88 -21.61 -1.80 0.24
N GLY A 89 -20.80 -0.87 0.76
CA GLY A 89 -20.53 -0.75 2.20
C GLY A 89 -19.72 -1.92 2.80
N ASP A 90 -19.12 -2.75 1.96
CA ASP A 90 -18.23 -3.87 2.33
C ASP A 90 -16.99 -3.87 1.43
N ASP A 91 -15.96 -4.61 1.82
CA ASP A 91 -14.78 -4.82 0.99
C ASP A 91 -15.08 -5.78 -0.18
N PRO A 92 -14.43 -5.61 -1.35
CA PRO A 92 -14.60 -6.53 -2.46
C PRO A 92 -14.27 -7.99 -2.06
N PRO A 93 -14.97 -9.00 -2.60
CA PRO A 93 -14.66 -10.40 -2.31
C PRO A 93 -13.20 -10.78 -2.60
N GLU A 94 -12.61 -10.22 -3.67
CA GLU A 94 -11.19 -10.43 -3.98
C GLU A 94 -10.24 -9.92 -2.88
N ILE A 95 -10.70 -8.99 -2.05
CA ILE A 95 -9.95 -8.47 -0.92
C ILE A 95 -10.20 -9.32 0.31
N ARG A 96 -11.47 -9.45 0.69
CA ARG A 96 -11.94 -10.06 1.93
C ARG A 96 -11.67 -11.57 1.97
N ASP A 97 -11.88 -12.25 0.86
CA ASP A 97 -11.82 -13.71 0.76
C ASP A 97 -10.44 -14.19 0.28
N TRP A 98 -9.47 -13.27 0.16
CA TRP A 98 -8.10 -13.62 -0.22
C TRP A 98 -7.39 -14.37 0.90
N THR A 99 -6.78 -15.50 0.54
CA THR A 99 -5.95 -16.30 1.42
C THR A 99 -4.56 -16.49 0.82
N TRP A 100 -3.58 -16.67 1.69
CA TRP A 100 -2.25 -17.11 1.24
C TRP A 100 -2.34 -18.56 0.73
N PRO A 101 -1.78 -18.89 -0.46
CA PRO A 101 -2.02 -20.18 -1.11
C PRO A 101 -1.12 -21.33 -0.64
N HIS A 102 -0.24 -21.10 0.33
CA HIS A 102 0.82 -22.06 0.73
C HIS A 102 0.91 -22.25 2.24
#